data_AF-A0A8C9UW47-F1
#
_entry.id   AF-A0A8C9UW47-F1
#
_cell.length_a   1.000
_cell.length_b   1.000
_cell.length_c   1.000
_cell.angle_alpha   90.00
_cell.angle_beta   90.00
_cell.angle_gamma   90.00
#
_symmetry.space_group_name_H-M   'P 1'
#
loop_
_entity.id
_entity.type
_entity.pdbx_description
1 polymer ?
#
loop_
_entity_poly.entity_id
_entity_poly.type
_entity_poly.pdbx_seq_one_letter_code
_entity_poly.pdbx_strand_id
1 'polypeptide(L)'
;TKTSPRDTSIQKPSVFPLRPCCSEPTSMSLGCLVTGYFPEPVTVTWDTGSLNVSTLDFPTAKLSSGLLARTSQLTVSDPGEWARKSFTCSVGHAPSSTSQVNKTVQGKAPSRASTYLIPPSPLDLYVRTAPKLTCLVVDLESKEGVTVVWTRDSQKPVTSDPWKANKQLNATFSIVSTLPVDAKDWIDGETYRCTVTHPELPKPIIRSITKAPGKRMPPEVYVFLPPEEQGGQDKLTLTCLIQNFFPGDISVQWLRNGQIHNDQHSTTAPLKTNTSHPSFFIFSRLEITLADWALNTKFTCRVVHEALPGRRTLEKTVFKSPELDLQDLCTEELESAELDGLWTSTCVFISLFLLSVSYGATITLFKVGPGRMRQTLLPYRGV
;
A
#
# COMPACT_ATOMS: atom_id res chain seq x y z
N THR A 1 -3.51 79.72 -22.21
CA THR A 1 -2.50 78.69 -21.89
C THR A 1 -2.63 77.56 -22.90
N LYS A 2 -1.83 77.62 -23.97
CA LYS A 2 -1.73 76.56 -25.00
C LYS A 2 -0.96 75.40 -24.37
N THR A 3 -1.61 74.27 -24.11
CA THR A 3 -0.92 73.01 -23.82
C THR A 3 -0.20 72.56 -25.10
N SER A 4 1.13 72.57 -25.04
CA SER A 4 2.02 71.96 -26.03
C SER A 4 1.63 70.48 -26.24
N PRO A 5 1.61 69.95 -27.48
CA PRO A 5 1.53 68.51 -27.66
C PRO A 5 2.80 67.91 -27.05
N ARG A 6 2.65 66.96 -26.12
CA ARG A 6 3.78 66.11 -25.72
C ARG A 6 4.21 65.36 -26.97
N ASP A 7 5.45 65.56 -27.39
CA ASP A 7 6.14 64.72 -28.35
C ASP A 7 6.03 63.27 -27.86
N THR A 8 5.12 62.48 -28.44
CA THR A 8 5.05 61.05 -28.15
C THR A 8 6.10 60.35 -28.99
N SER A 9 7.34 60.43 -28.50
CA SER A 9 8.49 59.74 -29.09
C SER A 9 8.17 58.23 -29.23
N ILE A 10 8.49 57.69 -30.40
CA ILE A 10 8.29 56.27 -30.73
C ILE A 10 9.11 55.42 -29.76
N GLN A 11 8.47 54.45 -29.10
CA GLN A 11 9.13 53.53 -28.16
C GLN A 11 9.11 52.11 -28.73
N LYS A 12 10.28 51.46 -28.75
CA LYS A 12 10.43 50.11 -29.26
C LYS A 12 9.93 49.06 -28.25
N PRO A 13 9.35 47.94 -28.72
CA PRO A 13 8.86 46.89 -27.83
C PRO A 13 9.98 46.10 -27.15
N SER A 14 9.70 45.66 -25.92
CA SER A 14 10.44 44.60 -25.22
C SER A 14 9.63 43.31 -25.24
N VAL A 15 10.26 42.20 -25.59
CA VAL A 15 9.60 40.91 -25.82
C VAL A 15 10.08 39.87 -24.81
N PHE A 16 9.14 39.26 -24.12
CA PHE A 16 9.38 38.26 -23.07
C PHE A 16 8.59 36.97 -23.37
N PRO A 17 9.26 35.82 -23.56
CA PRO A 17 8.57 34.55 -23.66
C PRO A 17 8.04 34.11 -22.29
N LEU A 18 6.79 33.64 -22.26
CA LEU A 18 6.12 33.08 -21.08
C LEU A 18 6.04 31.57 -21.22
N ARG A 19 6.46 30.83 -20.18
CA ARG A 19 6.46 29.36 -20.14
C ARG A 19 5.24 28.82 -19.38
N PRO A 20 4.72 27.64 -19.76
CA PRO A 20 3.66 26.99 -19.00
C PRO A 20 4.16 26.65 -17.59
N CYS A 21 3.37 26.98 -16.57
CA CYS A 21 3.66 26.60 -15.17
C CYS A 21 3.14 25.19 -14.83
N CYS A 22 2.12 24.72 -15.55
CA CYS A 22 1.45 23.44 -15.32
C CYS A 22 1.12 22.80 -16.68
N SER A 23 1.22 21.48 -16.79
CA SER A 23 0.71 20.72 -17.93
C SER A 23 -0.76 20.38 -17.72
N GLU A 24 -1.62 20.81 -18.63
CA GLU A 24 -2.90 20.15 -18.86
C GLU A 24 -2.62 18.79 -19.56
N PRO A 25 -3.40 17.73 -19.30
CA PRO A 25 -3.10 16.39 -19.84
C PRO A 25 -3.17 16.31 -21.37
N THR A 26 -3.82 17.27 -22.03
CA THR A 26 -4.16 17.22 -23.46
C THR A 26 -3.51 18.33 -24.31
N SER A 27 -2.93 19.37 -23.70
CA SER A 27 -2.30 20.44 -24.47
C SER A 27 -1.27 21.23 -23.65
N MET A 28 -0.30 21.84 -24.35
CA MET A 28 0.69 22.74 -23.77
C MET A 28 0.49 24.14 -24.33
N SER A 29 0.62 25.18 -23.50
CA SER A 29 0.54 26.56 -23.97
C SER A 29 1.78 27.40 -23.65
N LEU A 30 2.13 28.29 -24.57
CA LEU A 30 3.24 29.23 -24.50
C LEU A 30 2.68 30.64 -24.65
N GLY A 31 3.26 31.63 -23.98
CA GLY A 31 2.90 33.03 -24.17
C GLY A 31 4.06 33.86 -24.70
N CYS A 32 3.74 34.98 -25.32
CA CYS A 32 4.70 36.01 -25.72
C CYS A 32 4.16 37.37 -25.27
N LEU A 33 4.80 37.94 -24.26
CA LEU A 33 4.47 39.26 -23.72
C LEU A 33 5.30 40.31 -24.43
N VAL A 34 4.62 41.27 -25.06
CA VAL A 34 5.22 42.45 -25.66
C VAL A 34 4.85 43.67 -24.82
N THR A 35 5.83 44.44 -24.39
CA THR A 35 5.58 45.56 -23.45
C THR A 35 6.49 46.75 -23.74
N GLY A 36 6.08 47.94 -23.31
CA GLY A 36 6.89 49.15 -23.35
C GLY A 36 6.97 49.82 -24.71
N TYR A 37 6.02 49.56 -25.61
CA TYR A 37 6.00 50.17 -26.95
C TYR A 37 4.96 51.29 -27.07
N PHE A 38 5.18 52.16 -28.07
CA PHE A 38 4.23 53.17 -28.51
C PHE A 38 4.64 53.68 -29.91
N PRO A 39 3.71 53.98 -30.83
CA PRO A 39 2.25 53.75 -30.81
C PRO A 39 1.85 52.32 -31.27
N GLU A 40 0.57 52.02 -31.42
CA GLU A 40 0.10 50.82 -32.15
C GLU A 40 0.34 50.96 -33.67
N PRO A 41 0.46 49.87 -34.45
CA PRO A 41 0.29 48.46 -34.08
C PRO A 41 1.60 47.69 -33.88
N VAL A 42 1.51 46.61 -33.08
CA VAL A 42 2.52 45.54 -33.00
C VAL A 42 1.93 44.26 -33.58
N THR A 43 2.72 43.58 -34.42
CA THR A 43 2.41 42.25 -34.96
C THR A 43 3.21 41.19 -34.22
N VAL A 44 2.54 40.11 -33.82
CA VAL A 44 3.16 38.94 -33.19
C VAL A 44 2.90 37.75 -34.10
N THR A 45 3.96 37.06 -34.50
CA THR A 45 3.90 35.85 -35.33
C THR A 45 4.65 34.72 -34.65
N TRP A 46 4.10 33.52 -34.73
CA TRP A 46 4.73 32.32 -34.19
C TRP A 46 5.31 31.47 -35.31
N ASP A 47 6.57 31.08 -35.18
CA ASP A 47 7.16 30.00 -35.97
C ASP A 47 7.02 28.69 -35.19
N THR A 48 6.20 27.80 -35.71
CA THR A 48 5.80 26.52 -35.10
C THR A 48 6.14 25.32 -35.97
N GLY A 49 6.80 25.53 -37.11
CA GLY A 49 7.01 24.50 -38.13
C GLY A 49 5.70 23.87 -38.63
N SER A 50 5.68 22.55 -38.80
CA SER A 50 4.55 21.77 -39.33
C SER A 50 3.49 21.33 -38.30
N LEU A 51 3.40 21.98 -37.14
CA LEU A 51 2.49 21.56 -36.07
C LEU A 51 1.08 22.16 -36.21
N ASN A 52 0.07 21.37 -35.89
CA ASN A 52 -1.29 21.86 -35.68
C ASN A 52 -1.33 22.62 -34.35
N VAL A 53 -1.44 23.95 -34.43
CA VAL A 53 -1.41 24.85 -33.28
C VAL A 53 -2.58 25.82 -33.34
N SER A 54 -3.02 26.30 -32.18
CA SER A 54 -3.95 27.41 -32.08
C SER A 54 -3.25 28.62 -31.47
N THR A 55 -3.50 29.81 -32.04
CA THR A 55 -2.98 31.08 -31.53
C THR A 55 -4.13 31.95 -31.02
N LEU A 56 -3.93 32.58 -29.87
CA LEU A 56 -4.89 33.47 -29.23
C LEU A 56 -4.18 34.77 -28.86
N ASP A 57 -4.60 35.86 -29.50
CA ASP A 57 -4.07 37.19 -29.18
C ASP A 57 -4.97 37.90 -28.17
N PHE A 58 -4.36 38.38 -27.09
CA PHE A 58 -5.04 39.20 -26.09
C PHE A 58 -5.04 40.68 -26.49
N PRO A 59 -6.04 41.46 -26.04
CA PRO A 59 -6.14 42.89 -26.34
C PRO A 59 -4.98 43.68 -25.71
N THR A 60 -4.66 44.83 -26.30
CA THR A 60 -3.63 45.74 -25.78
C THR A 60 -4.08 46.39 -24.47
N ALA A 61 -3.20 46.41 -23.48
CA ALA A 61 -3.37 47.11 -22.22
C ALA A 61 -2.44 48.34 -22.14
N LYS A 62 -2.92 49.42 -21.51
CA LYS A 62 -2.13 50.61 -21.24
C LYS A 62 -1.52 50.53 -19.84
N LEU A 63 -0.21 50.71 -19.77
CA LEU A 63 0.58 50.70 -18.53
C LEU A 63 0.48 52.05 -17.82
N SER A 64 0.79 52.07 -16.52
CA SER A 64 0.88 53.31 -15.71
C SER A 64 1.90 54.31 -16.25
N SER A 65 2.93 53.83 -16.95
CA SER A 65 3.92 54.64 -17.67
C SER A 65 3.36 55.36 -18.91
N GLY A 66 2.15 55.04 -19.34
CA GLY A 66 1.53 55.54 -20.57
C GLY A 66 1.87 54.72 -21.82
N LEU A 67 2.77 53.73 -21.71
CA LEU A 67 3.15 52.80 -22.78
C LEU A 67 2.17 51.63 -22.89
N LEU A 68 2.30 50.86 -23.97
CA LEU A 68 1.38 49.75 -24.29
C LEU A 68 2.03 48.39 -24.03
N ALA A 69 1.17 47.41 -23.72
CA ALA A 69 1.53 46.00 -23.60
C ALA A 69 0.47 45.10 -24.25
N ARG A 70 0.91 44.01 -24.87
CA ARG A 70 0.05 43.03 -25.54
C ARG A 70 0.63 41.63 -25.33
N THR A 71 -0.22 40.62 -25.26
CA THR A 71 0.18 39.22 -25.09
C THR A 71 -0.41 38.36 -26.19
N SER A 72 0.37 37.42 -26.72
CA SER A 72 -0.12 36.36 -27.61
C SER A 72 0.14 35.00 -26.98
N GLN A 73 -0.80 34.07 -27.08
CA GLN A 73 -0.69 32.70 -26.59
C GLN A 73 -0.73 31.71 -27.75
N LEU A 74 0.15 30.72 -27.69
CA LEU A 74 0.23 29.59 -28.61
C LEU A 74 -0.14 28.32 -27.84
N THR A 75 -1.06 27.51 -28.34
CA THR A 75 -1.44 26.23 -27.75
C THR A 75 -1.14 25.10 -28.73
N VAL A 76 -0.47 24.06 -28.22
CA VAL A 76 -0.04 22.86 -28.96
C VAL A 76 -0.78 21.65 -28.41
N SER A 77 -1.53 20.97 -29.28
CA SER A 77 -2.39 19.84 -28.91
C SER A 77 -1.65 18.51 -28.76
N ASP A 78 -0.38 18.42 -29.16
CA ASP A 78 0.46 17.23 -29.03
C ASP A 78 1.65 17.50 -28.09
N PRO A 79 1.58 17.05 -26.82
CA PRO A 79 2.66 17.19 -25.86
C PRO A 79 3.96 16.44 -26.23
N GLY A 80 3.89 15.39 -27.06
CA GLY A 80 5.05 14.60 -27.47
C GLY A 80 5.90 15.33 -28.52
N GLU A 81 5.25 15.96 -29.49
CA GLU A 81 5.90 16.84 -30.48
C GLU A 81 6.41 18.14 -29.83
N TRP A 82 5.65 18.70 -28.87
CA TRP A 82 6.07 19.87 -28.09
C TRP A 82 7.46 19.68 -27.49
N ALA A 83 7.72 18.53 -26.86
CA ALA A 83 8.97 18.22 -26.16
C ALA A 83 10.23 18.23 -27.05
N ARG A 84 10.06 18.16 -28.38
CA ARG A 84 11.15 18.02 -29.35
C ARG A 84 11.36 19.25 -30.24
N LYS A 85 10.49 20.26 -30.14
CA LYS A 85 10.53 21.45 -31.00
C LYS A 85 10.87 22.72 -30.23
N SER A 86 11.32 23.71 -30.99
CA SER A 86 11.50 25.08 -30.54
C SER A 86 10.45 25.97 -31.17
N PHE A 87 9.89 26.88 -30.37
CA PHE A 87 8.86 27.82 -30.79
C PHE A 87 9.45 29.23 -30.75
N THR A 88 9.34 29.96 -31.85
CA THR A 88 9.85 31.35 -31.92
C THR A 88 8.70 32.33 -32.02
N CYS A 89 8.61 33.24 -31.06
CA CYS A 89 7.75 34.41 -31.16
C CYS A 89 8.55 35.54 -31.82
N SER A 90 8.03 36.04 -32.93
CA SER A 90 8.66 37.09 -33.73
C SER A 90 7.76 38.32 -33.74
N VAL A 91 8.29 39.44 -33.24
CA VAL A 91 7.51 40.66 -32.98
C VAL A 91 7.96 41.78 -33.89
N GLY A 92 7.02 42.31 -34.69
CA GLY A 92 7.21 43.47 -35.56
C GLY A 92 6.55 44.71 -35.00
N HIS A 93 7.21 45.86 -35.09
CA HIS A 93 6.66 47.16 -34.69
C HIS A 93 6.92 48.19 -35.79
N ALA A 94 5.95 48.31 -36.71
CA ALA A 94 6.03 49.14 -37.90
C ALA A 94 6.43 50.61 -37.63
N PRO A 95 5.90 51.29 -36.59
CA PRO A 95 6.27 52.68 -36.29
C PRO A 95 7.75 52.90 -35.98
N SER A 96 8.44 51.89 -35.45
CA SER A 96 9.85 52.02 -35.04
C SER A 96 10.86 51.67 -36.13
N SER A 97 10.42 51.16 -37.29
CA SER A 97 11.29 50.61 -38.35
C SER A 97 12.37 49.62 -37.85
N THR A 98 12.18 49.05 -36.66
CA THR A 98 13.14 48.14 -36.04
C THR A 98 13.04 46.76 -36.69
N SER A 99 14.19 46.09 -36.84
CA SER A 99 14.24 44.67 -37.19
C SER A 99 13.36 43.84 -36.24
N GLN A 100 12.73 42.80 -36.77
CA GLN A 100 11.86 41.91 -36.01
C GLN A 100 12.57 41.35 -34.76
N VAL A 101 11.91 41.43 -33.60
CA VAL A 101 12.48 40.90 -32.35
C VAL A 101 12.02 39.47 -32.18
N ASN A 102 12.96 38.53 -32.27
CA ASN A 102 12.68 37.10 -32.18
C ASN A 102 13.07 36.55 -30.80
N LYS A 103 12.17 35.76 -30.19
CA LYS A 103 12.42 35.04 -28.94
C LYS A 103 12.04 33.58 -29.09
N THR A 104 13.03 32.71 -28.98
CA THR A 104 12.87 31.26 -29.12
C THR A 104 12.81 30.57 -27.76
N VAL A 105 11.89 29.63 -27.62
CA VAL A 105 11.70 28.78 -26.44
C VAL A 105 11.71 27.33 -26.87
N GLN A 106 12.50 26.49 -26.21
CA GLN A 106 12.36 25.05 -26.39
C GLN A 106 11.09 24.57 -25.67
N GLY A 107 10.25 23.82 -26.37
CA GLY A 107 9.22 23.03 -25.72
C GLY A 107 9.92 21.93 -24.95
N LYS A 108 10.28 22.18 -23.70
CA LYS A 108 10.60 21.10 -22.78
C LYS A 108 9.27 20.65 -22.17
N ALA A 109 9.03 19.35 -22.12
CA ALA A 109 7.96 18.84 -21.28
C ALA A 109 8.24 19.28 -19.84
N PRO A 110 7.24 19.72 -19.07
CA PRO A 110 7.44 19.99 -17.66
C PRO A 110 7.93 18.70 -16.98
N SER A 111 9.04 18.79 -16.25
CA SER A 111 9.59 17.65 -15.51
C SER A 111 8.52 17.10 -14.59
N ARG A 112 8.22 15.80 -14.76
CA ARG A 112 7.17 15.10 -14.01
C ARG A 112 7.59 14.71 -12.59
N ALA A 113 8.74 15.21 -12.16
CA ALA A 113 9.38 14.81 -10.92
C ALA A 113 8.45 15.02 -9.74
N SER A 114 8.29 13.97 -8.94
CA SER A 114 7.37 13.93 -7.82
C SER A 114 8.14 13.64 -6.55
N THR A 115 7.75 14.27 -5.45
CA THR A 115 8.39 14.08 -4.14
C THR A 115 7.37 13.59 -3.11
N TYR A 116 7.76 12.53 -2.39
CA TYR A 116 7.01 11.89 -1.33
C TYR A 116 7.79 11.96 -0.02
N LEU A 117 7.10 12.25 1.07
CA LEU A 117 7.64 12.16 2.42
C LEU A 117 7.04 10.96 3.13
N ILE A 118 7.91 10.12 3.69
CA ILE A 118 7.56 8.89 4.38
C ILE A 118 7.87 9.09 5.87
N PRO A 119 6.89 8.88 6.77
CA PRO A 119 7.08 9.01 8.21
C PRO A 119 7.98 7.89 8.76
N PRO A 120 8.46 8.01 10.01
CA PRO A 120 9.18 6.94 10.66
C PRO A 120 8.26 5.74 10.87
N SER A 121 8.76 4.52 10.63
CA SER A 121 7.98 3.33 10.92
C SER A 121 7.70 3.24 12.43
N PRO A 122 6.51 2.80 12.87
CA PRO A 122 6.24 2.56 14.30
C PRO A 122 7.26 1.62 14.95
N LEU A 123 7.77 0.64 14.22
CA LEU A 123 8.87 -0.21 14.68
C LEU A 123 10.14 0.60 15.01
N ASP A 124 10.59 1.45 14.09
CA ASP A 124 11.80 2.25 14.32
C ASP A 124 11.61 3.31 15.41
N LEU A 125 10.39 3.85 15.52
CA LEU A 125 10.04 4.87 16.50
C LEU A 125 9.92 4.31 17.92
N TYR A 126 9.18 3.22 18.12
CA TYR A 126 8.82 2.71 19.45
C TYR A 126 9.64 1.51 19.93
N VAL A 127 10.23 0.73 19.02
CA VAL A 127 10.97 -0.49 19.37
C VAL A 127 12.47 -0.33 19.20
N ARG A 128 12.93 0.18 18.05
CA ARG A 128 14.37 0.36 17.78
C ARG A 128 14.89 1.73 18.23
N THR A 129 14.01 2.66 18.59
CA THR A 129 14.34 4.01 19.07
C THR A 129 15.30 4.76 18.12
N ALA A 130 15.14 4.56 16.82
CA ALA A 130 15.96 5.17 15.78
C ALA A 130 15.08 5.65 14.60
N PRO A 131 14.11 6.55 14.86
CA PRO A 131 13.18 7.00 13.83
C PRO A 131 13.89 7.83 12.76
N LYS A 132 13.47 7.63 11.51
CA LYS A 132 14.00 8.34 10.35
C LYS A 132 12.88 8.76 9.43
N LEU A 133 12.95 9.98 8.91
CA LEU A 133 12.12 10.46 7.82
C LEU A 133 12.80 10.16 6.50
N THR A 134 12.01 9.83 5.47
CA THR A 134 12.54 9.62 4.12
C THR A 134 11.87 10.55 3.12
N CYS A 135 12.67 11.29 2.37
CA CYS A 135 12.24 12.07 1.22
C CYS A 135 12.63 11.32 -0.06
N LEU A 136 11.61 10.85 -0.76
CA LEU A 136 11.73 10.09 -2.00
C LEU A 136 11.35 11.00 -3.17
N VAL A 137 12.30 11.27 -4.05
CA VAL A 137 12.08 11.97 -5.33
C VAL A 137 12.10 10.93 -6.45
N VAL A 138 11.13 10.98 -7.35
CA VAL A 138 11.03 10.08 -8.50
C VAL A 138 10.86 10.87 -9.79
N ASP A 139 11.11 10.22 -10.92
CA ASP A 139 10.91 10.77 -12.27
C ASP A 139 11.76 12.00 -12.58
N LEU A 140 13.00 12.02 -12.08
CA LEU A 140 14.02 12.99 -12.49
C LEU A 140 14.72 12.53 -13.78
N GLU A 141 15.00 13.44 -14.70
CA GLU A 141 15.73 13.10 -15.94
C GLU A 141 17.23 13.00 -15.72
N SER A 142 17.75 13.77 -14.76
CA SER A 142 19.16 13.85 -14.40
C SER A 142 19.32 13.95 -12.87
N LYS A 143 20.45 13.48 -12.35
CA LYS A 143 20.82 13.61 -10.92
C LYS A 143 21.71 14.84 -10.68
N GLU A 144 22.23 15.44 -11.75
CA GLU A 144 23.21 16.50 -11.71
C GLU A 144 22.56 17.83 -11.30
N GLY A 145 23.09 18.49 -10.27
CA GLY A 145 22.53 19.76 -9.78
C GLY A 145 21.30 19.60 -8.88
N VAL A 146 20.93 18.37 -8.49
CA VAL A 146 19.90 18.17 -7.47
C VAL A 146 20.43 18.59 -6.10
N THR A 147 19.68 19.43 -5.39
CA THR A 147 19.92 19.72 -3.99
C THR A 147 18.69 19.36 -3.17
N VAL A 148 18.89 18.55 -2.13
CA VAL A 148 17.86 18.17 -1.15
C VAL A 148 18.22 18.76 0.20
N VAL A 149 17.35 19.62 0.73
CA VAL A 149 17.55 20.33 1.99
C VAL A 149 16.42 20.00 2.96
N TRP A 150 16.78 19.66 4.19
CA TRP A 150 15.85 19.46 5.28
C TRP A 150 15.77 20.69 6.17
N THR A 151 14.57 21.03 6.61
CA THR A 151 14.32 22.03 7.65
C THR A 151 13.22 21.56 8.59
N ARG A 152 13.07 22.21 9.73
CA ARG A 152 11.96 21.99 10.67
C ARG A 152 11.39 23.31 11.16
N ASP A 153 10.13 23.31 11.58
CA ASP A 153 9.40 24.53 11.91
C ASP A 153 9.99 25.24 13.15
N SER A 154 10.55 24.50 14.13
CA SER A 154 11.30 25.09 15.25
C SER A 154 12.65 25.72 14.89
N GLN A 155 13.09 25.64 13.63
CA GLN A 155 14.38 26.16 13.13
C GLN A 155 15.64 25.58 13.82
N LYS A 156 15.50 24.55 14.66
CA LYS A 156 16.64 23.82 15.21
C LYS A 156 17.44 23.13 14.09
N PRO A 157 18.78 23.04 14.18
CA PRO A 157 19.62 22.48 13.12
C PRO A 157 19.30 21.01 12.88
N VAL A 158 19.24 20.58 11.62
CA VAL A 158 19.00 19.18 11.22
C VAL A 158 20.20 18.64 10.47
N THR A 159 20.51 17.36 10.68
CA THR A 159 21.62 16.67 10.01
C THR A 159 21.06 15.46 9.28
N SER A 160 21.02 15.51 7.95
CA SER A 160 20.58 14.40 7.12
C SER A 160 21.76 13.55 6.65
N ASP A 161 21.49 12.28 6.40
CA ASP A 161 22.44 11.39 5.73
C ASP A 161 22.66 11.85 4.27
N PRO A 162 23.82 11.55 3.65
CA PRO A 162 24.03 11.78 2.23
C PRO A 162 22.94 11.09 1.41
N TRP A 163 22.28 11.85 0.55
CA TRP A 163 21.26 11.29 -0.33
C TRP A 163 21.89 10.35 -1.36
N LYS A 164 21.10 9.39 -1.83
CA LYS A 164 21.52 8.40 -2.84
C LYS A 164 20.64 8.52 -4.06
N ALA A 165 21.23 8.41 -5.25
CA ALA A 165 20.51 8.39 -6.52
C ALA A 165 20.56 6.99 -7.14
N ASN A 166 19.41 6.51 -7.62
CA ASN A 166 19.26 5.22 -8.28
C ASN A 166 18.69 5.42 -9.69
N LYS A 167 19.39 4.94 -10.71
CA LYS A 167 18.89 4.93 -12.08
C LYS A 167 17.83 3.83 -12.24
N GLN A 168 16.67 4.20 -12.77
CA GLN A 168 15.53 3.34 -13.00
C GLN A 168 15.57 2.74 -14.41
N LEU A 169 14.82 1.64 -14.63
CA LEU A 169 14.72 0.96 -15.93
C LEU A 169 14.10 1.83 -17.02
N ASN A 170 13.19 2.75 -16.65
CA ASN A 170 12.60 3.75 -17.54
C ASN A 170 13.56 4.93 -17.83
N ALA A 171 14.85 4.79 -17.52
CA ALA A 171 15.90 5.78 -17.66
C ALA A 171 15.75 7.07 -16.81
N THR A 172 14.78 7.14 -15.90
CA THR A 172 14.71 8.23 -14.91
C THR A 172 15.60 7.93 -13.69
N PHE A 173 15.79 8.93 -12.83
CA PHE A 173 16.47 8.80 -11.55
C PHE A 173 15.47 8.92 -10.39
N SER A 174 15.66 8.09 -9.38
CA SER A 174 15.06 8.29 -8.07
C SER A 174 16.12 8.70 -7.05
N ILE A 175 15.75 9.60 -6.15
CA ILE A 175 16.63 10.09 -5.08
C ILE A 175 16.00 9.77 -3.75
N VAL A 176 16.81 9.21 -2.86
CA VAL A 176 16.41 8.88 -1.50
C VAL A 176 17.28 9.68 -0.55
N SER A 177 16.66 10.58 0.22
CA SER A 177 17.30 11.29 1.32
C SER A 177 16.65 10.88 2.64
N THR A 178 17.47 10.59 3.64
CA THR A 178 17.02 10.14 4.95
C THR A 178 17.47 11.11 6.02
N LEU A 179 16.55 11.48 6.91
CA LEU A 179 16.80 12.35 8.04
C LEU A 179 16.53 11.57 9.34
N PRO A 180 17.57 11.22 10.12
CA PRO A 180 17.39 10.79 11.50
C PRO A 180 16.73 11.90 12.31
N VAL A 181 15.69 11.57 13.07
CA VAL A 181 14.96 12.54 13.91
C VAL A 181 14.96 12.10 15.37
N ASP A 182 14.78 13.07 16.27
CA ASP A 182 14.54 12.75 17.66
C ASP A 182 13.10 12.24 17.84
N ALA A 183 12.96 11.14 18.60
CA ALA A 183 11.66 10.50 18.80
C ALA A 183 10.68 11.40 19.55
N LYS A 184 11.17 12.20 20.52
CA LYS A 184 10.33 13.12 21.29
C LYS A 184 9.87 14.28 20.42
N ASP A 185 10.77 14.92 19.68
CA ASP A 185 10.41 16.01 18.76
C ASP A 185 9.29 15.55 17.79
N TRP A 186 9.42 14.34 17.21
CA TRP A 186 8.39 13.79 16.33
C TRP A 186 7.06 13.51 17.05
N ILE A 187 7.11 12.88 18.23
CA ILE A 187 5.91 12.52 19.02
C ILE A 187 5.14 13.75 19.48
N ASP A 188 5.85 14.85 19.80
CA ASP A 188 5.32 16.14 20.23
C ASP A 188 4.72 16.95 19.07
N GLY A 189 4.87 16.50 17.82
CA GLY A 189 4.23 17.08 16.64
C GLY A 189 5.10 18.08 15.86
N GLU A 190 6.44 18.03 16.02
CA GLU A 190 7.35 18.81 15.20
C GLU A 190 7.11 18.57 13.70
N THR A 191 7.17 19.65 12.92
CA THR A 191 6.95 19.59 11.48
C THR A 191 8.29 19.69 10.74
N TYR A 192 8.54 18.72 9.86
CA TYR A 192 9.74 18.64 9.05
C TYR A 192 9.41 18.94 7.59
N ARG A 193 10.34 19.57 6.88
CA ARG A 193 10.20 19.94 5.47
C ARG A 193 11.38 19.43 4.68
N CYS A 194 11.09 18.80 3.54
CA CYS A 194 12.07 18.45 2.52
C CYS A 194 11.88 19.40 1.33
N THR A 195 12.93 20.12 0.99
CA THR A 195 12.99 21.04 -0.15
C THR A 195 13.92 20.47 -1.21
N VAL A 196 13.37 20.21 -2.39
CA VAL A 196 14.09 19.65 -3.54
C VAL A 196 14.22 20.73 -4.61
N THR A 197 15.45 20.98 -5.05
CA THR A 197 15.76 21.92 -6.14
C THR A 197 16.54 21.20 -7.23
N HIS A 198 16.25 21.55 -8.48
CA HIS A 198 16.90 20.99 -9.66
C HIS A 198 16.81 21.99 -10.82
N PRO A 199 17.80 22.10 -11.72
CA PRO A 199 17.76 23.04 -12.85
C PRO A 199 16.57 22.86 -13.81
N GLU A 200 16.00 21.65 -13.88
CA GLU A 200 14.83 21.36 -14.73
C GLU A 200 13.50 21.71 -14.06
N LEU A 201 13.50 21.90 -12.73
CA LEU A 201 12.30 22.26 -12.00
C LEU A 201 12.08 23.78 -12.07
N PRO A 202 10.90 24.26 -12.51
CA PRO A 202 10.62 25.69 -12.58
C PRO A 202 10.55 26.34 -11.19
N LYS A 203 10.19 25.56 -10.18
CA LYS A 203 10.16 25.95 -8.76
C LYS A 203 10.64 24.78 -7.89
N PRO A 204 11.23 25.07 -6.72
CA PRO A 204 11.54 24.04 -5.73
C PRO A 204 10.28 23.25 -5.34
N ILE A 205 10.40 21.93 -5.24
CA ILE A 205 9.33 21.09 -4.69
C ILE A 205 9.53 21.04 -3.17
N ILE A 206 8.51 21.50 -2.43
CA ILE A 206 8.54 21.53 -0.97
C ILE A 206 7.45 20.60 -0.46
N ARG A 207 7.85 19.63 0.37
CA ARG A 207 6.93 18.74 1.08
C ARG A 207 7.14 18.91 2.58
N SER A 208 6.05 18.84 3.34
CA SER A 208 6.08 18.88 4.80
C SER A 208 5.44 17.62 5.37
N ILE A 209 5.95 17.15 6.50
CA ILE A 209 5.41 16.01 7.23
C ILE A 209 5.48 16.28 8.74
N THR A 210 4.42 15.87 9.44
CA THR A 210 4.31 15.89 10.90
C THR A 210 3.49 14.68 11.32
N LYS A 211 3.47 14.38 12.62
CA LYS A 211 2.65 13.32 13.19
C LYS A 211 1.17 13.54 12.86
N ALA A 212 0.49 12.49 12.42
CA ALA A 212 -0.92 12.59 12.04
C ALA A 212 -1.79 13.11 13.22
N PRO A 213 -2.65 14.13 13.05
CA PRO A 213 -3.54 14.59 14.11
C PRO A 213 -4.71 13.60 14.33
N GLY A 214 -5.40 13.71 15.47
CA GLY A 214 -6.64 12.98 15.74
C GLY A 214 -6.55 11.92 16.84
N LYS A 215 -7.73 11.46 17.30
CA LYS A 215 -7.86 10.50 18.41
C LYS A 215 -7.25 9.15 18.03
N ARG A 216 -6.39 8.62 18.90
CA ARG A 216 -5.71 7.34 18.71
C ARG A 216 -6.64 6.17 19.02
N MET A 217 -6.63 5.18 18.12
CA MET A 217 -7.42 3.96 18.26
C MET A 217 -6.48 2.75 18.17
N PRO A 218 -6.44 1.88 19.20
CA PRO A 218 -5.60 0.68 19.19
C PRO A 218 -6.12 -0.36 18.19
N PRO A 219 -5.23 -1.08 17.49
CA PRO A 219 -5.62 -2.18 16.62
C PRO A 219 -6.16 -3.37 17.38
N GLU A 220 -7.17 -3.99 16.79
CA GLU A 220 -7.58 -5.35 17.09
C GLU A 220 -6.85 -6.30 16.14
N VAL A 221 -6.36 -7.43 16.67
CA VAL A 221 -5.53 -8.38 15.91
C VAL A 221 -6.12 -9.77 16.02
N TYR A 222 -6.41 -10.36 14.87
CA TYR A 222 -6.96 -11.71 14.71
C TYR A 222 -6.05 -12.51 13.79
N VAL A 223 -5.71 -13.74 14.16
CA VAL A 223 -4.91 -14.65 13.34
C VAL A 223 -5.75 -15.86 13.01
N PHE A 224 -5.98 -16.09 11.72
CA PHE A 224 -6.77 -17.19 11.19
C PHE A 224 -5.86 -18.36 10.80
N LEU A 225 -6.33 -19.55 11.15
CA LEU A 225 -5.69 -20.81 10.79
C LEU A 225 -5.87 -21.12 9.29
N PRO A 226 -5.00 -21.95 8.70
CA PRO A 226 -5.20 -22.45 7.36
C PRO A 226 -6.50 -23.28 7.30
N PRO A 227 -7.27 -23.23 6.21
CA PRO A 227 -8.45 -24.09 6.06
C PRO A 227 -8.05 -25.58 6.05
N GLU A 228 -8.90 -26.44 6.63
CA GLU A 228 -8.64 -27.88 6.77
C GLU A 228 -8.48 -28.59 5.41
N GLU A 229 -9.20 -28.15 4.38
CA GLU A 229 -9.20 -28.78 3.05
C GLU A 229 -8.17 -28.19 2.08
N GLN A 230 -6.90 -28.08 2.50
CA GLN A 230 -5.79 -27.88 1.57
C GLN A 230 -5.19 -29.22 1.17
N GLY A 231 -6.00 -30.01 0.46
CA GLY A 231 -5.54 -31.22 -0.23
C GLY A 231 -4.52 -30.87 -1.33
N GLY A 232 -3.27 -31.30 -1.15
CA GLY A 232 -2.26 -31.37 -2.23
C GLY A 232 -1.21 -30.25 -2.30
N GLN A 233 -1.11 -29.36 -1.31
CA GLN A 233 -0.01 -28.38 -1.24
C GLN A 233 0.85 -28.58 0.01
N ASP A 234 2.18 -28.67 -0.17
CA ASP A 234 3.16 -28.73 0.94
C ASP A 234 3.25 -27.44 1.78
N LYS A 235 2.44 -26.45 1.43
CA LYS A 235 2.41 -25.12 2.03
C LYS A 235 1.03 -24.79 2.55
N LEU A 236 1.00 -24.16 3.70
CA LEU A 236 -0.20 -23.60 4.32
C LEU A 236 -0.09 -22.07 4.37
N THR A 237 -1.24 -21.41 4.50
CA THR A 237 -1.32 -19.96 4.64
C THR A 237 -1.90 -19.58 6.00
N LEU A 238 -1.18 -18.75 6.76
CA LEU A 238 -1.72 -18.02 7.90
C LEU A 238 -2.12 -16.60 7.48
N THR A 239 -3.23 -16.10 8.03
CA THR A 239 -3.72 -14.74 7.77
C THR A 239 -3.90 -13.97 9.07
N CYS A 240 -3.28 -12.80 9.18
CA CYS A 240 -3.44 -11.87 10.30
C CYS A 240 -4.25 -10.66 9.85
N LEU A 241 -5.48 -10.53 10.35
CA LEU A 241 -6.33 -9.35 10.19
C LEU A 241 -6.07 -8.38 11.33
N ILE A 242 -5.79 -7.13 10.97
CA ILE A 242 -5.54 -6.06 11.91
C ILE A 242 -6.48 -4.91 11.55
N GLN A 243 -7.36 -4.50 12.46
CA GLN A 243 -8.43 -3.55 12.14
C GLN A 243 -8.70 -2.55 13.26
N ASN A 244 -9.57 -1.57 12.97
CA ASN A 244 -10.07 -0.56 13.91
C ASN A 244 -9.00 0.35 14.53
N PHE A 245 -7.87 0.55 13.84
CA PHE A 245 -6.76 1.37 14.33
C PHE A 245 -6.67 2.75 13.66
N PHE A 246 -6.08 3.69 14.39
CA PHE A 246 -5.73 5.02 13.89
C PHE A 246 -4.55 5.61 14.66
N PRO A 247 -3.55 6.24 14.00
CA PRO A 247 -3.45 6.55 12.56
C PRO A 247 -3.13 5.34 11.68
N GLY A 248 -2.97 5.54 10.36
CA GLY A 248 -2.66 4.45 9.42
C GLY A 248 -1.23 3.88 9.55
N ASP A 249 -0.34 4.56 10.27
CA ASP A 249 1.05 4.14 10.46
C ASP A 249 1.15 2.93 11.39
N ILE A 250 1.52 1.77 10.83
CA ILE A 250 1.58 0.49 11.53
C ILE A 250 2.77 -0.35 11.06
N SER A 251 3.34 -1.19 11.92
CA SER A 251 4.37 -2.16 11.52
C SER A 251 3.94 -3.56 11.90
N VAL A 252 4.03 -4.50 10.96
CA VAL A 252 3.66 -5.90 11.14
C VAL A 252 4.87 -6.78 10.88
N GLN A 253 5.06 -7.78 11.73
CA GLN A 253 6.13 -8.75 11.61
C GLN A 253 5.61 -10.13 11.98
N TRP A 254 6.15 -11.15 11.33
CA TRP A 254 5.91 -12.53 11.72
C TRP A 254 7.11 -13.07 12.50
N LEU A 255 6.83 -13.82 13.56
CA LEU A 255 7.82 -14.56 14.30
C LEU A 255 7.52 -16.05 14.21
N ARG A 256 8.57 -16.84 13.98
CA ARG A 256 8.54 -18.30 14.05
C ARG A 256 9.35 -18.74 15.27
N ASN A 257 8.72 -19.40 16.22
CA ASN A 257 9.31 -19.79 17.52
C ASN A 257 10.04 -18.62 18.22
N GLY A 258 9.48 -17.41 18.13
CA GLY A 258 10.03 -16.20 18.73
C GLY A 258 11.16 -15.53 17.94
N GLN A 259 11.62 -16.11 16.82
CA GLN A 259 12.58 -15.48 15.92
C GLN A 259 11.87 -14.77 14.77
N ILE A 260 12.37 -13.60 14.38
CA ILE A 260 11.79 -12.81 13.29
C ILE A 260 11.96 -13.60 11.98
N HIS A 261 10.86 -13.81 11.28
CA HIS A 261 10.82 -14.45 9.98
C HIS A 261 10.15 -13.50 8.99
N ASN A 262 10.97 -12.78 8.22
CA ASN A 262 10.48 -11.77 7.28
C ASN A 262 10.33 -12.31 5.85
N ASP A 263 10.80 -13.53 5.59
CA ASP A 263 10.67 -14.16 4.29
C ASP A 263 9.24 -14.72 4.15
N GLN A 264 8.68 -14.66 2.95
CA GLN A 264 7.38 -15.30 2.61
C GLN A 264 6.14 -14.71 3.31
N HIS A 265 6.20 -13.47 3.79
CA HIS A 265 5.00 -12.73 4.21
C HIS A 265 4.73 -11.52 3.32
N SER A 266 3.45 -11.19 3.16
CA SER A 266 2.99 -10.03 2.42
C SER A 266 1.92 -9.30 3.22
N THR A 267 2.02 -7.98 3.32
CA THR A 267 1.09 -7.15 4.09
C THR A 267 0.49 -6.08 3.18
N THR A 268 -0.84 -5.94 3.21
CA THR A 268 -1.54 -4.93 2.42
C THR A 268 -1.27 -3.52 2.95
N ALA A 269 -1.38 -2.51 2.09
CA ALA A 269 -1.39 -1.12 2.54
C ALA A 269 -2.63 -0.84 3.44
N PRO A 270 -2.57 0.09 4.41
CA PRO A 270 -3.73 0.49 5.22
C PRO A 270 -4.90 0.98 4.39
N LEU A 271 -6.04 0.28 4.47
CA LEU A 271 -7.31 0.71 3.86
C LEU A 271 -8.18 1.38 4.90
N LYS A 272 -8.84 2.49 4.52
CA LYS A 272 -9.78 3.19 5.39
C LYS A 272 -11.10 2.41 5.51
N THR A 273 -11.65 2.34 6.71
CA THR A 273 -13.02 1.85 6.95
C THR A 273 -14.03 2.96 6.71
N ASN A 274 -15.23 2.58 6.23
CA ASN A 274 -16.33 3.51 6.01
C ASN A 274 -17.13 3.70 7.32
N THR A 275 -16.48 4.31 8.30
CA THR A 275 -17.00 4.55 9.66
C THR A 275 -17.02 6.04 9.98
N SER A 276 -17.83 6.45 10.96
CA SER A 276 -17.94 7.85 11.41
C SER A 276 -16.61 8.43 11.92
N HIS A 277 -15.69 7.57 12.37
CA HIS A 277 -14.33 7.92 12.72
C HIS A 277 -13.35 7.30 11.71
N PRO A 278 -12.25 8.01 11.36
CA PRO A 278 -11.24 7.45 10.50
C PRO A 278 -10.55 6.30 11.22
N SER A 279 -10.76 5.08 10.75
CA SER A 279 -10.01 3.90 11.17
C SER A 279 -9.51 3.14 9.95
N PHE A 280 -8.53 2.29 10.17
CA PHE A 280 -7.86 1.51 9.13
C PHE A 280 -7.92 0.02 9.43
N PHE A 281 -7.79 -0.78 8.38
CA PHE A 281 -7.53 -2.21 8.47
C PHE A 281 -6.45 -2.64 7.46
N ILE A 282 -5.77 -3.75 7.78
CA ILE A 282 -4.80 -4.42 6.92
C ILE A 282 -4.89 -5.94 7.09
N PHE A 283 -4.45 -6.66 6.07
CA PHE A 283 -4.21 -8.10 6.11
C PHE A 283 -2.72 -8.38 5.93
N SER A 284 -2.18 -9.28 6.74
CA SER A 284 -0.86 -9.86 6.55
C SER A 284 -0.98 -11.36 6.32
N ARG A 285 -0.40 -11.86 5.22
CA ARG A 285 -0.39 -13.27 4.83
C ARG A 285 1.01 -13.82 5.05
N LEU A 286 1.12 -15.00 5.67
CA LEU A 286 2.37 -15.74 5.82
C LEU A 286 2.22 -17.14 5.22
N GLU A 287 3.10 -17.51 4.29
CA GLU A 287 3.23 -18.90 3.84
C GLU A 287 4.11 -19.70 4.82
N ILE A 288 3.66 -20.88 5.20
CA ILE A 288 4.40 -21.81 6.08
C ILE A 288 4.41 -23.21 5.44
N THR A 289 5.27 -24.11 5.92
CA THR A 289 5.27 -25.50 5.43
C THR A 289 4.37 -26.40 6.29
N LEU A 290 3.84 -27.47 5.68
CA LEU A 290 3.10 -28.52 6.41
C LEU A 290 3.95 -29.14 7.53
N ALA A 291 5.23 -29.37 7.28
CA ALA A 291 6.15 -29.96 8.25
C ALA A 291 6.26 -29.09 9.50
N ASP A 292 6.42 -27.78 9.33
CA ASP A 292 6.50 -26.84 10.45
C ASP A 292 5.21 -26.79 11.26
N TRP A 293 4.09 -26.81 10.56
CA TRP A 293 2.76 -26.81 11.18
C TRP A 293 2.50 -28.09 11.98
N ALA A 294 2.88 -29.25 11.42
CA ALA A 294 2.76 -30.56 12.08
C ALA A 294 3.65 -30.67 13.33
N LEU A 295 4.78 -29.97 13.36
CA LEU A 295 5.71 -29.91 14.50
C LEU A 295 5.27 -28.94 15.62
N ASN A 296 4.02 -28.47 15.63
CA ASN A 296 3.50 -27.49 16.60
C ASN A 296 4.36 -26.21 16.67
N THR A 297 4.96 -25.80 15.54
CA THR A 297 5.72 -24.56 15.44
C THR A 297 4.81 -23.37 15.77
N LYS A 298 5.29 -22.47 16.62
CA LYS A 298 4.56 -21.27 17.04
C LYS A 298 4.79 -20.15 16.03
N PHE A 299 3.71 -19.67 15.43
CA PHE A 299 3.70 -18.52 14.53
C PHE A 299 3.03 -17.35 15.21
N THR A 300 3.71 -16.21 15.28
CA THR A 300 3.23 -15.02 15.99
C THR A 300 3.13 -13.84 15.04
N CYS A 301 1.93 -13.27 14.89
CA CYS A 301 1.72 -11.97 14.26
C CYS A 301 2.00 -10.89 15.31
N ARG A 302 3.09 -10.14 15.13
CA ARG A 302 3.51 -9.02 15.97
C ARG A 302 3.19 -7.70 15.30
N VAL A 303 2.43 -6.88 15.99
CA VAL A 303 1.92 -5.59 15.51
C VAL A 303 2.45 -4.48 16.41
N VAL A 304 3.06 -3.46 15.81
CA VAL A 304 3.54 -2.26 16.50
C VAL A 304 2.73 -1.06 16.03
N HIS A 305 2.10 -0.36 16.97
CA HIS A 305 1.22 0.77 16.68
C HIS A 305 1.15 1.74 17.87
N GLU A 306 1.14 3.05 17.60
CA GLU A 306 1.29 4.08 18.65
C GLU A 306 0.17 4.07 19.71
N ALA A 307 -1.03 3.61 19.33
CA ALA A 307 -2.18 3.58 20.22
C ALA A 307 -2.20 2.38 21.17
N LEU A 308 -1.33 1.38 20.97
CA LEU A 308 -1.22 0.23 21.87
C LEU A 308 -0.61 0.63 23.22
N PRO A 309 -0.96 -0.04 24.33
CA PRO A 309 -0.38 0.25 25.64
C PRO A 309 1.08 -0.22 25.75
N GLY A 310 1.76 0.18 26.83
CA GLY A 310 3.11 -0.29 27.17
C GLY A 310 4.14 -0.02 26.06
N ARG A 311 4.77 -1.10 25.55
CA ARG A 311 5.78 -1.06 24.48
C ARG A 311 5.20 -0.83 23.07
N ARG A 312 3.95 -0.35 22.97
CA ARG A 312 3.26 -0.09 21.70
C ARG A 312 3.19 -1.31 20.78
N THR A 313 3.18 -2.51 21.37
CA THR A 313 3.30 -3.80 20.66
C THR A 313 2.23 -4.77 21.14
N LEU A 314 1.61 -5.48 20.21
CA LEU A 314 0.61 -6.52 20.44
C LEU A 314 1.00 -7.75 19.64
N GLU A 315 0.97 -8.92 20.27
CA GLU A 315 1.35 -10.20 19.66
C GLU A 315 0.18 -11.18 19.75
N LYS A 316 -0.06 -11.91 18.65
CA LYS A 316 -1.03 -13.01 18.59
C LYS A 316 -0.35 -14.24 18.02
N THR A 317 -0.29 -15.29 18.82
CA THR A 317 0.39 -16.55 18.49
C THR A 317 -0.63 -17.63 18.16
N VAL A 318 -0.36 -18.37 17.09
CA VAL A 318 -1.06 -19.58 16.69
C VAL A 318 -0.05 -20.71 16.50
N PHE A 319 -0.52 -21.91 16.72
CA PHE A 319 0.17 -23.18 16.45
C PHE A 319 -0.93 -24.21 16.22
N LYS A 320 -0.57 -25.39 15.72
CA LYS A 320 -1.53 -26.49 15.64
C LYS A 320 -2.00 -26.81 17.05
N SER A 321 -3.22 -26.40 17.39
CA SER A 321 -3.84 -26.74 18.67
C SER A 321 -4.00 -28.26 18.69
N PRO A 322 -3.62 -28.96 19.78
CA PRO A 322 -4.19 -30.26 20.07
C PRO A 322 -5.63 -30.01 20.52
N GLU A 323 -6.49 -29.58 19.59
CA GLU A 323 -7.91 -29.68 19.83
C GLU A 323 -8.17 -31.19 19.87
N LEU A 324 -8.65 -31.67 21.01
CA LEU A 324 -9.26 -32.98 21.11
C LEU A 324 -10.09 -33.15 19.86
N ASP A 325 -9.79 -34.20 19.12
CA ASP A 325 -10.63 -34.71 18.05
C ASP A 325 -11.92 -35.23 18.72
N LEU A 326 -12.78 -34.29 19.13
CA LEU A 326 -14.09 -34.55 19.70
C LEU A 326 -15.01 -35.14 18.63
N GLN A 327 -14.59 -35.09 17.37
CA GLN A 327 -15.22 -35.82 16.27
C GLN A 327 -14.91 -37.32 16.35
N ASP A 328 -13.69 -37.72 16.73
CA ASP A 328 -13.28 -39.14 16.86
C ASP A 328 -13.90 -39.82 18.09
N LEU A 329 -14.11 -39.08 19.19
CA LEU A 329 -14.78 -39.59 20.39
C LEU A 329 -16.30 -39.78 20.20
N CYS A 330 -16.94 -39.06 19.26
CA CYS A 330 -18.37 -39.22 19.00
C CYS A 330 -18.68 -40.41 18.06
N THR A 331 -17.69 -40.89 17.29
CA THR A 331 -17.83 -42.07 16.44
C THR A 331 -17.66 -43.38 17.21
N GLU A 332 -16.81 -43.42 18.24
CA GLU A 332 -16.66 -44.63 19.06
C GLU A 332 -17.90 -44.89 19.96
N GLU A 333 -18.58 -43.85 20.45
CA GLU A 333 -19.82 -44.03 21.23
C GLU A 333 -20.99 -44.58 20.39
N LEU A 334 -21.11 -44.16 19.11
CA LEU A 334 -22.17 -44.68 18.23
C LEU A 334 -21.91 -46.11 17.75
N GLU A 335 -20.66 -46.48 17.45
CA GLU A 335 -20.36 -47.87 17.09
C GLU A 335 -20.47 -48.84 18.29
N SER A 336 -20.12 -48.39 19.50
CA SER A 336 -20.25 -49.23 20.70
C SER A 336 -21.72 -49.53 21.06
N ALA A 337 -22.63 -48.57 20.85
CA ALA A 337 -24.05 -48.74 21.09
C ALA A 337 -24.72 -49.68 20.07
N GLU A 338 -24.28 -49.68 18.80
CA GLU A 338 -24.78 -50.63 17.80
C GLU A 338 -24.25 -52.06 18.03
N LEU A 339 -23.01 -52.19 18.50
CA LEU A 339 -22.40 -53.50 18.79
C LEU A 339 -23.06 -54.19 19.99
N ASP A 340 -23.37 -53.46 21.07
CA ASP A 340 -24.05 -54.01 22.26
C ASP A 340 -25.49 -54.46 21.95
N GLY A 341 -26.20 -53.74 21.06
CA GLY A 341 -27.51 -54.14 20.55
C GLY A 341 -27.45 -55.45 19.74
N LEU A 342 -26.37 -55.66 19.00
CA LEU A 342 -26.16 -56.87 18.19
C LEU A 342 -25.81 -58.09 19.06
N TRP A 343 -24.98 -57.92 20.10
CA TRP A 343 -24.64 -58.99 21.05
C TRP A 343 -25.83 -59.41 21.90
N THR A 344 -26.61 -58.46 22.43
CA THR A 344 -27.82 -58.76 23.21
C THR A 344 -28.86 -59.51 22.38
N SER A 345 -29.11 -59.08 21.14
CA SER A 345 -29.98 -59.80 20.20
C SER A 345 -29.47 -61.22 19.91
N THR A 346 -28.18 -61.36 19.60
CA THR A 346 -27.55 -62.66 19.32
C THR A 346 -27.60 -63.60 20.52
N CYS A 347 -27.34 -63.11 21.74
CA CYS A 347 -27.44 -63.89 22.97
C CYS A 347 -28.87 -64.37 23.24
N VAL A 348 -29.89 -63.55 22.96
CA VAL A 348 -31.30 -63.95 23.09
C VAL A 348 -31.65 -65.03 22.07
N PHE A 349 -31.24 -64.88 20.80
CA PHE A 349 -31.49 -65.89 19.77
C PHE A 349 -30.80 -67.23 20.09
N ILE A 350 -29.53 -67.21 20.53
CA ILE A 350 -28.82 -68.43 20.94
C ILE A 350 -29.51 -69.07 22.13
N SER A 351 -29.92 -68.29 23.13
CA SER A 351 -30.60 -68.80 24.32
C SER A 351 -31.95 -69.44 23.98
N LEU A 352 -32.77 -68.78 23.15
CA LEU A 352 -34.03 -69.32 22.69
C LEU A 352 -33.85 -70.56 21.81
N PHE A 353 -32.82 -70.59 20.96
CA PHE A 353 -32.49 -71.77 20.15
C PHE A 353 -32.12 -72.96 21.05
N LEU A 354 -31.25 -72.77 22.04
CA LEU A 354 -30.87 -73.81 22.98
C LEU A 354 -32.05 -74.27 23.85
N LEU A 355 -32.94 -73.37 24.26
CA LEU A 355 -34.19 -73.71 24.94
C LEU A 355 -35.12 -74.52 24.02
N SER A 356 -35.22 -74.17 22.74
CA SER A 356 -36.02 -74.91 21.76
C SER A 356 -35.48 -76.32 21.50
N VAL A 357 -34.15 -76.46 21.42
CA VAL A 357 -33.48 -77.75 21.19
C VAL A 357 -33.58 -78.63 22.43
N SER A 358 -33.39 -78.09 23.63
CA SER A 358 -33.56 -78.84 24.88
C SER A 358 -35.02 -79.23 25.13
N TYR A 359 -35.97 -78.35 24.83
CA TYR A 359 -37.40 -78.67 24.87
C TYR A 359 -37.76 -79.75 23.83
N GLY A 360 -37.23 -79.64 22.61
CA GLY A 360 -37.39 -80.65 21.58
C GLY A 360 -36.83 -82.01 22.01
N ALA A 361 -35.57 -82.04 22.48
CA ALA A 361 -34.90 -83.26 22.94
C ALA A 361 -35.61 -83.92 24.12
N THR A 362 -36.10 -83.13 25.09
CA THR A 362 -36.89 -83.67 26.22
C THR A 362 -38.23 -84.23 25.76
N ILE A 363 -38.95 -83.56 24.87
CA ILE A 363 -40.18 -84.09 24.27
C ILE A 363 -39.91 -85.37 23.46
N THR A 364 -38.81 -85.44 22.71
CA THR A 364 -38.42 -86.64 21.95
C THR A 364 -38.03 -87.80 22.88
N LEU A 365 -37.32 -87.53 23.98
CA LEU A 365 -36.99 -88.52 25.01
C LEU A 365 -38.24 -89.05 25.72
N PHE A 366 -39.23 -88.21 26.00
CA PHE A 366 -40.52 -88.66 26.55
C PHE A 366 -41.39 -89.40 25.52
N LYS A 367 -41.20 -89.15 24.22
CA LYS A 367 -42.01 -89.73 23.12
C LYS A 367 -41.43 -91.02 22.54
N VAL A 368 -40.13 -91.32 22.73
CA VAL A 368 -39.44 -92.50 22.16
C VAL A 368 -38.75 -93.35 23.24
N GLY A 369 -39.56 -93.82 24.19
CA GLY A 369 -39.48 -95.16 24.82
C GLY A 369 -38.41 -95.45 25.91
N PRO A 370 -38.44 -96.65 26.54
CA PRO A 370 -39.46 -97.70 26.48
C PRO A 370 -39.91 -98.24 27.86
N GLY A 371 -41.04 -98.95 27.86
CA GLY A 371 -41.45 -99.80 28.98
C GLY A 371 -40.69 -101.13 29.06
N ARG A 372 -40.38 -101.52 30.31
CA ARG A 372 -40.44 -102.87 30.91
C ARG A 372 -39.41 -103.94 30.47
N MET A 373 -38.48 -104.31 31.38
CA MET A 373 -38.36 -105.69 31.92
C MET A 373 -37.37 -105.88 33.10
N ARG A 374 -37.73 -106.88 33.91
CA ARG A 374 -37.20 -107.48 35.15
C ARG A 374 -35.72 -107.97 35.21
N GLN A 375 -35.21 -108.03 36.47
CA GLN A 375 -34.37 -109.07 37.14
C GLN A 375 -32.95 -109.37 36.56
N THR A 376 -31.85 -109.69 37.27
CA THR A 376 -31.54 -110.19 38.63
C THR A 376 -30.00 -110.15 38.88
N LEU A 377 -29.59 -110.03 40.15
CA LEU A 377 -28.45 -110.66 40.88
C LEU A 377 -26.95 -110.43 40.52
N LEU A 378 -26.26 -109.71 41.44
CA LEU A 378 -25.06 -110.04 42.26
C LEU A 378 -23.69 -110.45 41.57
N PRO A 379 -22.55 -110.55 42.31
CA PRO A 379 -21.67 -109.45 42.75
C PRO A 379 -20.16 -109.73 42.44
N TYR A 380 -19.23 -108.79 42.66
CA TYR A 380 -17.85 -109.14 43.11
C TYR A 380 -17.06 -107.94 43.64
N ARG A 381 -16.01 -108.27 44.39
CA ARG A 381 -15.44 -107.62 45.58
C ARG A 381 -13.94 -107.33 45.37
N GLY A 382 -13.38 -106.40 46.16
CA GLY A 382 -11.95 -106.33 46.51
C GLY A 382 -11.32 -104.97 46.21
N VAL A 383 -10.55 -104.32 47.07
CA VAL A 383 -9.97 -104.63 48.40
C VAL A 383 -9.91 -103.32 49.18
#